data_AF-A0A202FAB6-F1
#
_entry.id   AF-A0A202FAB6-F1
#
_cell.length_a   1.000
_cell.length_b   1.000
_cell.length_c   1.000
_cell.angle_alpha   90.00
_cell.angle_beta   90.00
_cell.angle_gamma   90.00
#
_symmetry.space_group_name_H-M   'P 1'
#
loop_
_entity.id
_entity.type
_entity.pdbx_description
1 polymer ?
#
loop_
_entity_poly.entity_id
_entity_poly.type
_entity_poly.pdbx_seq_one_letter_code
_entity_poly.pdbx_strand_id
1 'polypeptide(L)'
;MRKTIEVAPTIILMGTLSLSLVQKNAGHAWVNMFAFSLTALCVYSPVALMIEGVRTGMRTHHKFPRSEVILIWYLEIISTFFVVLAIYLMGHN
;
A
#
# COMPACT_ATOMS: atom_id res chain seq x y z
N MET A 1 -4.44 17.16 -7.17
CA MET A 1 -3.11 17.16 -6.52
C MET A 1 -3.07 16.28 -5.29
N ARG A 2 -3.96 16.47 -4.30
CA ARG A 2 -3.98 15.67 -3.06
C ARG A 2 -3.97 14.13 -3.26
N LYS A 3 -4.84 13.61 -4.12
CA LYS A 3 -4.90 12.16 -4.41
C LYS A 3 -3.65 11.62 -5.08
N THR A 4 -3.00 12.44 -5.90
CA THR A 4 -1.72 12.09 -6.51
C THR A 4 -0.65 11.91 -5.44
N ILE A 5 -0.68 12.69 -4.37
CA ILE A 5 0.23 12.57 -3.22
C ILE A 5 -0.09 11.31 -2.41
N GLU A 6 -1.36 10.92 -2.28
CA GLU A 6 -1.77 9.72 -1.53
C GLU A 6 -1.49 8.41 -2.29
N VAL A 7 -1.55 8.44 -3.63
CA VAL A 7 -1.31 7.28 -4.50
C VAL A 7 0.16 7.16 -4.94
N ALA A 8 0.94 8.25 -4.94
CA ALA A 8 2.34 8.19 -5.35
C ALA A 8 3.18 7.20 -4.52
N PRO A 9 3.06 7.12 -3.18
CA PRO A 9 3.84 6.16 -2.39
C PRO A 9 3.49 4.72 -2.72
N THR A 10 2.21 4.38 -2.94
CA THR A 10 1.84 3.00 -3.33
C THR A 10 2.40 2.64 -4.70
N ILE A 11 2.39 3.56 -5.67
CA ILE A 11 2.99 3.34 -6.99
C ILE A 11 4.50 3.14 -6.89
N ILE A 12 5.20 3.99 -6.13
CA ILE A 12 6.65 3.89 -5.94
C ILE A 12 6.99 2.55 -5.29
N LEU A 13 6.27 2.17 -4.22
CA LEU A 13 6.51 0.92 -3.51
C LEU A 13 6.23 -0.31 -4.38
N MET A 14 5.14 -0.30 -5.15
CA MET A 14 4.88 -1.36 -6.14
C MET A 14 6.01 -1.46 -7.17
N GLY A 15 6.49 -0.32 -7.68
CA GLY A 15 7.64 -0.28 -8.58
C GLY A 15 8.91 -0.86 -7.94
N THR A 16 9.21 -0.52 -6.68
CA THR A 16 10.36 -1.09 -5.97
C THR A 16 10.22 -2.58 -5.73
N LEU A 17 9.01 -3.07 -5.47
CA LEU A 17 8.75 -4.51 -5.31
C LEU A 17 8.97 -5.24 -6.63
N SER A 18 8.45 -4.73 -7.75
CA SER A 18 8.72 -5.28 -9.08
C SER A 18 10.21 -5.27 -9.43
N LEU A 19 10.91 -4.18 -9.15
CA LEU A 19 12.36 -4.09 -9.36
C LEU A 19 13.14 -5.11 -8.51
N SER A 20 12.71 -5.34 -7.27
CA SER A 20 13.34 -6.38 -6.43
C SER A 20 13.20 -7.78 -7.05
N LEU A 21 12.06 -8.09 -7.67
CA LEU A 21 11.85 -9.37 -8.36
C LEU A 21 12.72 -9.48 -9.63
N VAL A 22 12.93 -8.36 -10.34
CA VAL A 22 13.87 -8.33 -11.48
C VAL A 22 15.31 -8.57 -11.01
N GLN A 23 15.73 -7.94 -9.90
CA GLN A 23 17.05 -8.17 -9.32
C GLN A 23 17.24 -9.60 -8.85
N LYS A 24 16.19 -10.24 -8.31
CA LYS A 24 16.19 -11.68 -7.99
C LYS A 24 16.56 -12.52 -9.20
N ASN A 25 15.91 -12.26 -10.34
CA ASN A 25 16.15 -12.99 -11.58
C ASN A 25 17.55 -12.73 -12.15
N ALA A 26 18.12 -11.55 -11.92
CA ALA A 26 19.48 -11.20 -12.31
C ALA A 26 20.56 -11.70 -11.33
N GLY A 27 20.18 -12.37 -10.23
CA GLY A 27 21.12 -12.89 -9.22
C GLY A 27 21.72 -11.81 -8.30
N HIS A 28 21.16 -10.60 -8.29
CA HIS A 28 21.60 -9.51 -7.42
C HIS A 28 20.92 -9.57 -6.03
N ALA A 29 21.43 -8.80 -5.07
CA ALA A 29 20.87 -8.72 -3.73
C ALA A 29 19.47 -8.07 -3.76
N TRP A 30 18.43 -8.89 -3.63
CA TRP A 30 17.02 -8.47 -3.79
C TRP A 30 16.20 -8.50 -2.50
N VAL A 31 16.60 -9.32 -1.53
CA VAL A 31 15.80 -9.64 -0.33
C VAL A 31 15.47 -8.41 0.51
N ASN A 32 16.44 -7.50 0.70
CA ASN A 32 16.22 -6.30 1.51
C ASN A 32 15.25 -5.32 0.84
N MET A 33 15.37 -5.11 -0.48
CA MET A 33 14.43 -4.27 -1.24
C MET A 33 13.03 -4.89 -1.29
N PHE A 34 12.96 -6.22 -1.42
CA PHE A 34 11.70 -6.95 -1.39
C PHE A 34 10.99 -6.83 -0.04
N ALA A 35 11.70 -7.13 1.05
CA ALA A 35 11.15 -7.05 2.40
C ALA A 35 10.73 -5.63 2.78
N PHE A 36 11.54 -4.62 2.43
CA PHE A 36 11.20 -3.21 2.68
C PHE A 36 9.94 -2.80 1.91
N SER A 37 9.87 -3.08 0.61
CA SER A 37 8.73 -2.68 -0.21
C SER A 37 7.44 -3.39 0.20
N LEU A 38 7.51 -4.70 0.50
CA LEU A 38 6.38 -5.48 0.98
C LEU A 38 5.87 -4.96 2.33
N THR A 39 6.78 -4.73 3.29
CA THR A 39 6.42 -4.22 4.62
C THR A 39 5.82 -2.82 4.53
N ALA A 40 6.43 -1.94 3.73
CA ALA A 40 5.93 -0.59 3.52
C ALA A 40 4.54 -0.58 2.87
N LEU A 41 4.25 -1.49 1.92
CA LEU A 41 2.90 -1.61 1.32
C LEU A 41 1.84 -2.08 2.33
N CYS A 42 2.21 -3.01 3.21
CA CYS A 42 1.35 -3.50 4.29
C CYS A 42 1.06 -2.44 5.35
N VAL A 43 2.01 -1.54 5.64
CA VAL A 43 1.87 -0.54 6.72
C VAL A 43 1.35 0.79 6.21
N TYR A 44 1.80 1.25 5.04
CA TYR A 44 1.41 2.55 4.50
C TYR A 44 -0.11 2.63 4.24
N SER A 45 -0.68 1.61 3.62
CA SER A 45 -2.10 1.59 3.25
C SER A 45 -3.06 1.73 4.45
N PRO A 46 -2.92 0.96 5.55
CA PRO A 46 -3.78 1.12 6.73
C PRO A 46 -3.51 2.42 7.48
N VAL A 47 -2.26 2.91 7.51
CA VAL A 47 -1.93 4.22 8.11
C VAL A 47 -2.59 5.36 7.31
N ALA A 48 -2.56 5.30 5.99
CA ALA A 48 -3.21 6.28 5.13
C ALA A 48 -4.74 6.25 5.32
N LEU A 49 -5.34 5.07 5.43
CA LEU A 49 -6.76 4.90 5.76
C LEU A 49 -7.11 5.48 7.13
N MET A 50 -6.27 5.26 8.15
CA MET A 50 -6.47 5.81 9.49
C MET A 50 -6.43 7.34 9.49
N ILE A 51 -5.46 7.95 8.79
CA ILE A 51 -5.36 9.41 8.66
C ILE A 51 -6.62 9.97 7.97
N GLU A 52 -7.08 9.31 6.89
CA GLU A 52 -8.30 9.74 6.19
C GLU A 52 -9.56 9.58 7.06
N GLY A 53 -9.63 8.49 7.82
CA GLY A 53 -10.72 8.21 8.77
C GLY A 53 -10.80 9.24 9.89
N VAL A 54 -9.67 9.59 10.53
CA VAL A 54 -9.60 10.63 11.58
C VAL A 54 -9.98 11.99 11.01
N ARG A 55 -9.41 12.36 9.86
CA ARG A 55 -9.72 13.63 9.19
C ARG A 55 -11.21 13.74 8.84
N THR A 56 -11.82 12.65 8.39
CA THR A 56 -13.23 12.64 8.03
C THR A 56 -14.12 12.63 9.27
N GLY A 57 -13.77 11.90 10.32
CA GLY A 57 -14.49 11.96 11.60
C GLY A 57 -14.51 13.36 12.21
N MET A 58 -13.46 14.16 11.98
CA MET A 58 -13.40 15.57 12.40
C MET A 58 -14.22 16.53 11.53
N ARG A 59 -14.56 16.16 10.29
CA ARG A 59 -15.41 16.94 9.40
C ARG A 59 -16.78 16.31 9.36
N THR A 60 -17.77 16.88 10.05
CA THR A 60 -19.17 16.42 10.18
C THR A 60 -19.99 16.36 8.86
N HIS A 61 -19.36 16.13 7.72
CA HIS A 61 -19.98 15.96 6.43
C HIS A 61 -20.60 14.55 6.33
N HIS A 62 -21.93 14.50 6.26
CA HIS A 62 -22.73 13.26 6.25
C HIS A 62 -22.58 12.41 4.96
N LYS A 63 -21.86 12.86 3.93
CA LYS A 63 -21.69 12.11 2.67
C LYS A 63 -20.28 12.29 2.12
N PHE A 64 -19.54 11.18 2.01
CA PHE A 64 -18.27 11.16 1.31
C PHE A 64 -18.48 11.49 -0.17
N PRO A 65 -17.69 12.40 -0.76
CA PRO A 65 -17.65 12.51 -2.21
C PRO A 65 -17.21 11.14 -2.77
N ARG A 66 -17.90 10.63 -3.80
CA ARG A 66 -17.62 9.32 -4.45
C ARG A 66 -16.13 9.07 -4.70
N SER A 67 -15.43 10.15 -4.99
CA SER A 67 -14.02 10.16 -5.31
C SER A 67 -13.10 9.81 -4.13
N GLU A 68 -13.49 10.06 -2.88
CA GLU A 68 -12.76 9.64 -1.66
C GLU A 68 -13.08 8.18 -1.32
N VAL A 69 -14.34 7.77 -1.50
CA VAL A 69 -14.76 6.36 -1.35
C VAL A 69 -13.93 5.44 -2.25
N ILE A 70 -13.70 5.84 -3.50
CA ILE A 70 -12.85 5.08 -4.45
C ILE A 70 -11.41 4.96 -3.95
N LEU A 71 -10.85 6.03 -3.36
CA LEU A 71 -9.48 6.02 -2.86
C LEU A 71 -9.35 5.14 -1.61
N ILE A 72 -10.34 5.18 -0.71
CA ILE A 72 -10.43 4.31 0.46
C ILE A 72 -10.48 2.84 0.03
N TRP A 73 -11.39 2.50 -0.88
CA TRP A 73 -11.49 1.13 -1.42
C TRP A 73 -10.19 0.67 -2.08
N TYR A 74 -9.53 1.54 -2.85
CA TYR A 74 -8.25 1.24 -3.47
C TYR A 74 -7.17 0.90 -2.43
N LEU A 75 -7.02 1.72 -1.39
CA LEU A 75 -6.04 1.48 -0.32
C LEU A 75 -6.38 0.22 0.49
N GLU A 76 -7.66 -0.04 0.74
CA GLU A 76 -8.12 -1.21 1.48
C GLU A 76 -7.84 -2.52 0.73
N ILE A 77 -8.12 -2.55 -0.58
CA ILE A 77 -7.83 -3.70 -1.44
C ILE A 77 -6.32 -3.96 -1.50
N ILE A 78 -5.51 -2.91 -1.71
CA ILE A 78 -4.05 -3.04 -1.73
C ILE A 78 -3.52 -3.55 -0.40
N SER A 79 -3.97 -2.97 0.71
CA SER A 79 -3.58 -3.39 2.05
C SER A 79 -3.88 -4.87 2.27
N THR A 80 -5.12 -5.28 1.98
CA THR A 80 -5.57 -6.66 2.18
C THR A 80 -4.77 -7.63 1.33
N PHE A 81 -4.56 -7.28 0.05
CA PHE A 81 -3.79 -8.10 -0.87
C PHE A 81 -2.36 -8.33 -0.39
N PHE A 82 -1.63 -7.27 0.00
CA PHE A 82 -0.24 -7.41 0.43
C PHE A 82 -0.09 -8.06 1.82
N VAL A 83 -1.05 -7.87 2.72
CA VAL A 83 -1.08 -8.60 4.00
C VAL A 83 -1.30 -10.09 3.78
N VAL A 84 -2.26 -10.47 2.94
CA VAL A 84 -2.50 -11.89 2.59
C VAL A 84 -1.28 -12.48 1.91
N LEU A 85 -0.65 -11.74 0.98
CA LEU A 85 0.59 -12.16 0.34
C LEU A 85 1.72 -12.38 1.36
N ALA A 86 1.90 -11.47 2.32
CA ALA A 86 2.91 -11.60 3.36
C ALA A 86 2.65 -12.83 4.25
N ILE A 87 1.40 -13.08 4.65
CA ILE A 87 1.02 -14.27 5.42
C ILE A 87 1.30 -15.55 4.61
N TYR A 88 0.94 -15.56 3.32
CA TYR A 88 1.22 -16.69 2.43
C TYR A 88 2.73 -16.97 2.34
N LEU A 89 3.55 -15.93 2.19
CA LEU A 89 5.00 -16.04 2.14
C LEU A 89 5.59 -16.56 3.45
N MET A 90 5.02 -16.21 4.61
CA MET A 90 5.43 -16.77 5.91
C MET A 90 5.09 -18.25 6.06
N GLY A 91 3.96 -18.69 5.48
CA GLY A 91 3.52 -20.09 5.55
C GLY A 91 4.19 -21.03 4.53
N HIS A 92 4.77 -20.46 3.47
CA HIS A 92 5.41 -21.21 2.37
C HIS A 92 6.95 -21.05 2.35
N ASN A 93 7.53 -20.44 3.40
CA ASN A 93 8.96 -20.32 3.61
C ASN A 93 9.40 -21.18 4.79
#